data_AF-A0A2D7IAH2-F1
#
_entry.id   AF-A0A2D7IAH2-F1
#
_cell.length_a   1.000
_cell.length_b   1.000
_cell.length_c   1.000
_cell.angle_alpha   90.00
_cell.angle_beta   90.00
_cell.angle_gamma   90.00
#
_symmetry.space_group_name_H-M   'P 1'
#
loop_
_entity.id
_entity.type
_entity.pdbx_description
1 polymer ?
#
loop_
_entity_poly.entity_id
_entity_poly.type
_entity_poly.pdbx_seq_one_letter_code
_entity_poly.pdbx_strand_id
1 'polypeptide(L)'
;MRIIYFLTFITLILTSCEVDKINSDDDLIESIINFDEKIVVLETELPIDSKVFIGEELPEEFIDRSLLANDLGFEIEMRNLDYKDLGLKKENIYFDLTGKKLEKSKKSKQDKKRENAKKEKCYYIQYPIKIKLPDDKIVEVSSKKEQSKILKEWYKKNPDIKVKSTYIYPITVKVFIDDKTMDEYDEYDLNSDDEFGELKERCKQSSD
;
A
#
# COMPACT_ATOMS: atom_id res chain seq x y z
N MET A 1 53.62 -53.54 32.39
CA MET A 1 52.98 -52.32 31.89
C MET A 1 52.02 -52.71 30.77
N ARG A 2 50.70 -52.61 30.98
CA ARG A 2 49.68 -52.85 29.95
C ARG A 2 49.13 -51.49 29.52
N ILE A 3 49.37 -51.11 28.27
CA ILE A 3 48.84 -49.89 27.65
C ILE A 3 47.45 -50.25 27.11
N ILE A 4 46.42 -49.60 27.64
CA ILE A 4 45.04 -49.70 27.16
C ILE A 4 44.83 -48.52 26.21
N TYR A 5 44.68 -48.79 24.92
CA TYR A 5 44.27 -47.79 23.93
C TYR A 5 42.75 -47.62 24.02
N PHE A 6 42.29 -46.47 24.51
CA PHE A 6 40.89 -46.09 24.47
C PHE A 6 40.63 -45.38 23.14
N LEU A 7 40.07 -46.11 22.18
CA LEU A 7 39.68 -45.58 20.88
C LEU A 7 38.33 -44.85 21.06
N THR A 8 38.38 -43.57 21.44
CA THR A 8 37.18 -42.72 21.49
C THR A 8 36.75 -42.39 20.06
N PHE A 9 35.68 -43.05 19.61
CA PHE A 9 34.97 -42.74 18.38
C PHE A 9 34.29 -41.37 18.57
N ILE A 10 34.91 -40.31 18.06
CA ILE A 10 34.28 -38.98 18.01
C ILE A 10 33.21 -39.04 16.93
N THR A 11 31.96 -39.21 17.34
CA THR A 11 30.81 -39.04 16.45
C THR A 11 30.65 -37.55 16.17
N LEU A 12 31.09 -37.14 14.98
CA LEU A 12 30.86 -35.82 14.41
C LEU A 12 29.35 -35.70 14.12
N ILE A 13 28.61 -35.08 15.02
CA ILE A 13 27.20 -34.72 14.78
C ILE A 13 27.24 -33.54 13.81
N LEU A 14 27.10 -33.83 12.52
CA LEU A 14 26.74 -32.82 11.53
C LEU A 14 25.29 -32.43 11.82
N THR A 15 25.09 -31.36 12.60
CA THR A 15 23.80 -30.68 12.65
C THR A 15 23.60 -30.02 11.28
N SER A 16 22.92 -30.74 10.39
CA SER A 16 22.32 -30.15 9.20
C SER A 16 21.26 -29.16 9.69
N CYS A 17 21.55 -27.85 9.61
CA CYS A 17 20.47 -26.89 9.50
C CYS A 17 19.81 -27.15 8.13
N GLU A 18 18.74 -27.93 8.15
CA GLU A 18 17.76 -27.89 7.07
C GLU A 18 17.19 -26.48 7.11
N VAL A 19 17.72 -25.61 6.25
CA VAL A 19 17.06 -24.35 5.92
C VAL A 19 15.83 -24.80 5.16
N ASP A 20 14.71 -24.93 5.87
CA ASP A 20 13.42 -25.17 5.28
C ASP A 20 13.26 -24.17 4.13
N LYS A 21 13.23 -24.69 2.91
CA LYS A 21 12.95 -23.87 1.74
C LYS A 21 11.58 -23.26 1.97
N ILE A 22 11.54 -21.97 2.23
CA ILE A 22 10.34 -21.15 2.14
C ILE A 22 9.89 -21.24 0.67
N ASN A 23 9.07 -22.24 0.34
CA ASN A 23 8.73 -22.58 -1.04
C ASN A 23 7.46 -21.86 -1.53
N SER A 24 6.72 -21.23 -0.62
CA SER A 24 5.49 -20.50 -0.93
C SER A 24 5.59 -19.04 -0.50
N ASP A 25 5.02 -18.14 -1.30
CA ASP A 25 4.87 -16.73 -0.93
C ASP A 25 4.09 -16.59 0.40
N ASP A 26 3.16 -17.50 0.72
CA ASP A 26 2.44 -17.52 2.01
C ASP A 26 3.38 -17.69 3.21
N ASP A 27 4.29 -18.66 3.14
CA ASP A 27 5.24 -18.97 4.22
C ASP A 27 6.23 -17.81 4.42
N LEU A 28 6.64 -17.17 3.31
CA LEU A 28 7.51 -16.01 3.36
C LEU A 28 6.80 -14.81 3.98
N ILE A 29 5.55 -14.56 3.59
CA ILE A 29 4.72 -13.50 4.18
C ILE A 29 4.57 -13.72 5.68
N GLU A 30 4.25 -14.94 6.13
CA GLU A 30 4.12 -15.26 7.55
C GLU A 30 5.45 -15.06 8.31
N SER A 31 6.57 -15.48 7.71
CA SER A 31 7.90 -15.26 8.26
C SER A 31 8.24 -13.78 8.39
N ILE A 32 7.91 -12.97 7.37
CA ILE A 32 8.06 -11.51 7.43
C ILE A 32 7.16 -10.95 8.54
N ILE A 33 5.88 -11.30 8.59
CA ILE A 33 4.92 -10.77 9.59
C ILE A 33 5.42 -11.03 11.02
N ASN A 34 5.91 -12.23 11.30
CA ASN A 34 6.32 -12.65 12.65
C ASN A 34 7.77 -12.28 12.99
N PHE A 35 8.49 -11.54 12.13
CA PHE A 35 9.85 -11.10 12.43
C PHE A 35 9.87 -9.99 13.50
N ASP A 36 10.50 -10.26 14.65
CA ASP A 36 10.45 -9.40 15.83
C ASP A 36 11.21 -8.06 15.66
N GLU A 37 12.34 -8.07 14.95
CA GLU A 37 13.28 -6.93 14.89
C GLU A 37 13.31 -6.25 13.50
N LYS A 38 12.14 -5.94 12.94
CA LYS A 38 12.08 -5.24 11.65
C LYS A 38 12.72 -3.86 11.72
N ILE A 39 13.53 -3.55 10.72
CA ILE A 39 14.21 -2.25 10.60
C ILE A 39 13.32 -1.31 9.78
N VAL A 40 13.05 -0.12 10.30
CA VAL A 40 12.40 0.93 9.51
C VAL A 40 13.40 1.46 8.48
N VAL A 41 13.07 1.35 7.21
CA VAL A 41 13.90 1.81 6.08
C VAL A 41 13.26 3.02 5.40
N LEU A 42 14.06 3.79 4.68
CA LEU A 42 13.57 4.87 3.82
C LEU A 42 12.95 4.27 2.56
N GLU A 43 11.92 4.91 2.02
CA GLU A 43 11.31 4.51 0.74
C GLU A 43 12.34 4.49 -0.41
N THR A 44 13.37 5.35 -0.35
CA THR A 44 14.46 5.35 -1.33
C THR A 44 15.27 4.07 -1.32
N GLU A 45 15.32 3.36 -0.18
CA GLU A 45 16.04 2.10 0.03
C GLU A 45 15.23 0.88 -0.44
N LEU A 46 13.95 1.06 -0.77
CA LEU A 46 13.15 -0.03 -1.36
C LEU A 46 13.69 -0.41 -2.75
N PRO A 47 13.63 -1.71 -3.10
CA PRO A 47 13.90 -2.18 -4.45
C PRO A 47 13.10 -1.41 -5.50
N ILE A 48 13.66 -1.25 -6.70
CA ILE A 48 13.04 -0.51 -7.80
C ILE A 48 11.69 -1.13 -8.17
N ASP A 49 11.66 -2.46 -8.29
CA ASP A 49 10.46 -3.21 -8.70
C ASP A 49 9.29 -3.00 -7.73
N SER A 50 9.56 -2.91 -6.42
CA SER A 50 8.52 -2.59 -5.42
C SER A 50 7.95 -1.19 -5.61
N LYS A 51 8.80 -0.20 -5.88
CA LYS A 51 8.36 1.19 -6.11
C LYS A 51 7.55 1.32 -7.40
N VAL A 52 7.98 0.63 -8.46
CA VAL A 52 7.24 0.56 -9.73
C VAL A 52 5.87 -0.06 -9.50
N PHE A 53 5.81 -1.23 -8.84
CA PHE A 53 4.54 -1.88 -8.51
C PHE A 53 3.60 -0.95 -7.73
N ILE A 54 4.08 -0.30 -6.67
CA ILE A 54 3.25 0.60 -5.86
C ILE A 54 2.77 1.81 -6.70
N GLY A 55 3.65 2.39 -7.51
CA GLY A 55 3.31 3.57 -8.32
C GLY A 55 2.29 3.28 -9.43
N GLU A 56 2.39 2.11 -10.06
CA GLU A 56 1.58 1.75 -11.22
C GLU A 56 0.28 1.02 -10.83
N GLU A 57 0.37 0.03 -9.93
CA GLU A 57 -0.78 -0.81 -9.58
C GLU A 57 -1.61 -0.21 -8.44
N LEU A 58 -1.05 0.74 -7.65
CA LEU A 58 -1.70 1.30 -6.46
C LEU A 58 -1.74 2.84 -6.42
N PRO A 59 -2.26 3.52 -7.47
CA PRO A 59 -2.23 4.98 -7.59
C PRO A 59 -3.17 5.72 -6.62
N GLU A 60 -4.03 5.00 -5.88
CA GLU A 60 -4.92 5.53 -4.84
C GLU A 60 -4.44 5.20 -3.43
N GLU A 61 -3.16 4.87 -3.27
CA GLU A 61 -2.55 4.52 -2.00
C GLU A 61 -1.20 5.24 -1.86
N PHE A 62 -0.71 5.33 -0.62
CA PHE A 62 0.66 5.81 -0.36
C PHE A 62 1.30 5.04 0.79
N ILE A 63 2.63 4.98 0.77
CA ILE A 63 3.43 4.32 1.79
C ILE A 63 3.38 5.13 3.10
N ASP A 64 2.95 4.48 4.18
CA ASP A 64 3.04 4.98 5.56
C ASP A 64 4.43 4.67 6.13
N ARG A 65 4.81 3.39 6.14
CA ARG A 65 6.09 2.90 6.65
C ARG A 65 6.61 1.76 5.80
N SER A 66 7.93 1.64 5.74
CA SER A 66 8.65 0.55 5.09
C SER A 66 9.48 -0.17 6.14
N LEU A 67 9.27 -1.47 6.28
CA LEU A 67 9.88 -2.32 7.29
C LEU A 67 10.67 -3.43 6.58
N LEU A 68 11.95 -3.58 6.89
CA LEU A 68 12.80 -4.66 6.42
C LEU A 68 12.85 -5.76 7.49
N ALA A 69 12.42 -6.96 7.13
CA ALA A 69 12.77 -8.18 7.84
C ALA A 69 14.05 -8.74 7.21
N ASN A 70 15.17 -8.67 7.96
CA ASN A 70 16.48 -9.04 7.44
C ASN A 70 16.45 -10.45 6.86
N ASP A 71 17.09 -10.61 5.70
CA ASP A 71 17.18 -11.86 4.94
C ASP A 71 15.84 -12.46 4.44
N LEU A 72 14.70 -11.81 4.71
CA LEU A 72 13.38 -12.29 4.31
C LEU A 72 12.73 -11.39 3.25
N GLY A 73 12.63 -10.09 3.52
CA GLY A 73 11.93 -9.17 2.63
C GLY A 73 11.37 -7.94 3.32
N PHE A 74 10.40 -7.29 2.68
CA PHE A 74 9.82 -6.04 3.12
C PHE A 74 8.35 -6.19 3.49
N GLU A 75 7.94 -5.54 4.57
CA GLU A 75 6.55 -5.25 4.91
C GLU A 75 6.31 -3.75 4.72
N ILE A 76 5.36 -3.41 3.86
CA ILE A 76 5.01 -2.03 3.54
C ILE A 76 3.64 -1.73 4.13
N GLU A 77 3.61 -0.84 5.12
CA GLU A 77 2.36 -0.30 5.64
C GLU A 77 1.82 0.75 4.67
N MET A 78 0.56 0.60 4.29
CA MET A 78 -0.10 1.43 3.29
C MET A 78 -1.24 2.26 3.89
N ARG A 79 -1.53 3.42 3.30
CA ARG A 79 -2.70 4.26 3.59
C ARG A 79 -3.46 4.62 2.31
N ASN A 80 -4.75 4.91 2.43
CA ASN A 80 -5.63 5.22 1.30
C ASN A 80 -5.60 6.71 0.90
N LEU A 81 -5.75 6.98 -0.39
CA LEU A 81 -6.07 8.31 -0.95
C LEU A 81 -7.56 8.43 -1.38
N ASP A 82 -8.35 7.38 -1.16
CA ASP A 82 -9.78 7.40 -1.45
C ASP A 82 -10.50 8.46 -0.62
N TYR A 83 -11.44 9.19 -1.21
CA TYR A 83 -12.16 10.28 -0.54
C TYR A 83 -12.83 9.82 0.77
N LYS A 84 -13.34 8.58 0.83
CA LYS A 84 -14.05 8.05 2.00
C LYS A 84 -13.11 7.67 3.14
N ASP A 85 -11.91 7.21 2.79
CA ASP A 85 -10.94 6.58 3.68
C ASP A 85 -9.62 7.35 3.73
N LEU A 86 -9.66 8.66 3.44
CA LEU A 86 -8.47 9.47 3.18
C LEU A 86 -7.47 9.45 4.35
N GLY A 87 -6.34 8.79 4.17
CA GLY A 87 -5.30 8.61 5.19
C GLY A 87 -5.50 7.45 6.15
N LEU A 88 -6.60 6.67 6.04
CA LEU A 88 -6.77 5.44 6.82
C LEU A 88 -5.81 4.36 6.36
N LYS A 89 -5.31 3.57 7.33
CA LYS A 89 -4.47 2.40 7.06
C LYS A 89 -5.19 1.39 6.16
N LYS A 90 -4.42 0.71 5.33
CA LYS A 90 -4.85 -0.38 4.46
C LYS A 90 -4.11 -1.68 4.81
N GLU A 91 -4.46 -2.76 4.14
CA GLU A 91 -3.70 -4.02 4.19
C GLU A 91 -2.24 -3.75 3.76
N ASN A 92 -1.31 -4.29 4.55
CA ASN A 92 0.12 -4.21 4.28
C ASN A 92 0.46 -5.02 3.03
N ILE A 93 1.51 -4.60 2.33
CA ILE A 93 2.02 -5.27 1.13
C ILE A 93 3.38 -5.86 1.45
N TYR A 94 3.63 -7.06 0.95
CA TYR A 94 4.85 -7.79 1.21
C TYR A 94 5.63 -7.96 -0.09
N PHE A 95 6.94 -7.77 -0.01
CA PHE A 95 7.87 -7.97 -1.11
C PHE A 95 9.02 -8.86 -0.64
N ASP A 96 9.58 -9.67 -1.54
CA ASP A 96 10.88 -10.29 -1.26
C ASP A 96 12.02 -9.26 -1.35
N LEU A 97 13.24 -9.71 -1.06
CA LEU A 97 14.44 -8.86 -1.13
C LEU A 97 14.74 -8.30 -2.53
N THR A 98 14.24 -8.93 -3.60
CA THR A 98 14.41 -8.45 -4.98
C THR A 98 13.39 -7.38 -5.34
N GLY A 99 12.30 -7.29 -4.58
CA GLY A 99 11.21 -6.35 -4.79
C GLY A 99 10.01 -6.93 -5.52
N LYS A 100 9.99 -8.25 -5.77
CA LYS A 100 8.81 -8.95 -6.29
C LYS A 100 7.73 -8.95 -5.21
N LYS A 101 6.51 -8.54 -5.56
CA LYS A 101 5.35 -8.64 -4.66
C LYS A 101 5.09 -10.10 -4.31
N LEU A 102 4.88 -10.36 -3.03
CA LEU A 102 4.44 -11.66 -2.51
C LEU A 102 2.92 -11.70 -2.50
N GLU A 103 2.36 -12.79 -3.04
CA GLU A 103 0.91 -12.99 -3.14
C GLU A 103 0.45 -14.10 -2.19
N LYS A 104 -0.64 -13.85 -1.46
CA LYS A 104 -1.27 -14.91 -0.67
C LYS A 104 -2.01 -15.88 -1.59
N SER A 105 -1.94 -17.18 -1.31
CA SER A 105 -2.70 -18.20 -2.08
C SER A 105 -4.21 -17.94 -2.04
N LYS A 106 -4.70 -17.47 -0.89
CA LYS A 106 -6.06 -16.97 -0.72
C LYS A 106 -6.08 -15.46 -0.88
N LYS A 107 -6.44 -15.02 -2.10
CA LYS A 107 -6.67 -13.60 -2.40
C LYS A 107 -7.58 -12.94 -1.38
N SER A 108 -7.12 -11.82 -0.84
CA SER A 108 -7.94 -11.01 0.05
C SER A 108 -9.13 -10.41 -0.71
N LYS A 109 -10.15 -9.94 0.02
CA LYS A 109 -11.25 -9.19 -0.61
C LYS A 109 -10.71 -7.98 -1.39
N GLN A 110 -9.60 -7.41 -0.92
CA GLN A 110 -8.98 -6.26 -1.53
C GLN A 110 -8.24 -6.63 -2.81
N ASP A 111 -7.54 -7.78 -2.85
CA ASP A 111 -6.88 -8.27 -4.08
C ASP A 111 -7.90 -8.55 -5.17
N LYS A 112 -9.01 -9.21 -4.83
CA LYS A 112 -10.13 -9.44 -5.76
C LYS A 112 -10.74 -8.13 -6.26
N LYS A 113 -10.79 -7.09 -5.43
CA LYS A 113 -11.28 -5.77 -5.83
C LYS A 113 -10.29 -5.07 -6.77
N ARG A 114 -8.98 -5.17 -6.53
CA ARG A 114 -7.93 -4.59 -7.37
C ARG A 114 -7.92 -5.19 -8.79
N GLU A 115 -8.06 -6.50 -8.91
CA GLU A 115 -8.12 -7.17 -10.23
C GLU A 115 -9.32 -6.71 -11.06
N ASN A 116 -10.46 -6.48 -10.42
CA ASN A 116 -11.66 -5.97 -11.08
C ASN A 116 -11.65 -4.43 -11.28
N ALA A 117 -10.69 -3.72 -10.69
CA ALA A 117 -10.64 -2.26 -10.69
C ALA A 117 -9.75 -1.66 -11.80
N LYS A 118 -9.29 -2.46 -12.76
CA LYS A 118 -8.61 -1.99 -13.99
C LYS A 118 -9.56 -1.28 -14.96
N LYS A 119 -10.45 -0.43 -14.44
CA LYS A 119 -11.34 0.43 -15.21
C LYS A 119 -10.75 1.83 -15.23
N GLU A 120 -10.81 2.49 -16.38
CA GLU A 120 -10.37 3.87 -16.54
C GLU A 120 -11.16 4.80 -15.61
N LYS A 121 -10.53 5.88 -15.18
CA LYS A 121 -11.21 6.89 -14.35
C LYS A 121 -12.09 7.76 -15.23
N CYS A 122 -13.40 7.58 -15.09
CA CYS A 122 -14.46 8.42 -15.64
C CYS A 122 -14.46 9.89 -15.13
N TYR A 123 -13.68 10.25 -14.10
CA TYR A 123 -13.63 11.61 -13.56
C TYR A 123 -12.25 11.98 -13.01
N TYR A 124 -12.02 13.29 -12.91
CA TYR A 124 -10.90 13.89 -12.17
C TYR A 124 -11.37 15.01 -11.25
N ILE A 125 -10.73 15.14 -10.09
CA ILE A 125 -10.92 16.30 -9.21
C ILE A 125 -10.24 17.52 -9.83
N GLN A 126 -10.96 18.64 -9.91
CA GLN A 126 -10.39 19.93 -10.28
C GLN A 126 -9.72 20.54 -9.04
N TYR A 127 -8.41 20.75 -9.14
CA TYR A 127 -7.62 21.42 -8.10
C TYR A 127 -7.58 22.94 -8.34
N PRO A 128 -7.38 23.77 -7.28
CA PRO A 128 -7.10 23.38 -5.90
C PRO A 128 -8.32 22.92 -5.11
N ILE A 129 -8.08 22.08 -4.09
CA ILE A 129 -9.09 21.66 -3.10
C ILE A 129 -8.58 21.88 -1.68
N LYS A 130 -9.50 21.90 -0.71
CA LYS A 130 -9.18 21.99 0.72
C LYS A 130 -9.39 20.65 1.42
N ILE A 131 -8.44 20.28 2.27
CA ILE A 131 -8.46 19.07 3.08
C ILE A 131 -8.40 19.48 4.56
N LYS A 132 -9.28 18.91 5.36
CA LYS A 132 -9.23 18.96 6.81
C LYS A 132 -8.43 17.75 7.31
N LEU A 133 -7.33 18.02 8.00
CA LEU A 133 -6.49 17.02 8.63
C LEU A 133 -7.09 16.57 9.97
N PRO A 134 -6.63 15.44 10.56
CA PRO A 134 -7.20 14.94 11.81
C PRO A 134 -6.99 15.85 13.03
N ASP A 135 -6.07 16.81 12.95
CA ASP A 135 -5.84 17.87 13.96
C ASP A 135 -6.70 19.12 13.71
N ASP A 136 -7.76 18.99 12.91
CA ASP A 136 -8.66 20.05 12.45
C ASP A 136 -8.00 21.15 11.58
N LYS A 137 -6.71 21.04 11.26
CA LYS A 137 -6.04 21.98 10.37
C LYS A 137 -6.56 21.83 8.94
N ILE A 138 -6.89 22.96 8.31
CA ILE A 138 -7.28 23.00 6.90
C ILE A 138 -6.05 23.37 6.05
N VAL A 139 -5.81 22.59 5.01
CA VAL A 139 -4.75 22.81 4.01
C VAL A 139 -5.36 22.87 2.62
N GLU A 140 -4.85 23.77 1.79
CA GLU A 140 -5.19 23.82 0.37
C GLU A 140 -4.10 23.10 -0.43
N VAL A 141 -4.50 22.27 -1.39
CA VAL A 141 -3.61 21.48 -2.22
C VAL A 141 -3.91 21.75 -3.69
N SER A 142 -2.89 21.96 -4.51
CA SER A 142 -3.00 22.36 -5.92
C SER A 142 -2.94 21.19 -6.90
N SER A 143 -2.66 19.98 -6.42
CA SER A 143 -2.63 18.78 -7.26
C SER A 143 -2.77 17.51 -6.43
N LYS A 144 -3.11 16.39 -7.07
CA LYS A 144 -3.12 15.06 -6.44
C LYS A 144 -1.76 14.67 -5.86
N LYS A 145 -0.68 15.06 -6.53
CA LYS A 145 0.69 14.82 -6.06
C LYS A 145 0.97 15.58 -4.76
N GLU A 146 0.55 16.84 -4.70
CA GLU A 146 0.68 17.65 -3.48
C GLU A 146 -0.19 17.12 -2.34
N GLN A 147 -1.43 16.72 -2.62
CA GLN A 147 -2.29 16.03 -1.66
C GLN A 147 -1.61 14.81 -1.05
N SER A 148 -1.11 13.90 -1.89
CA SER A 148 -0.43 12.68 -1.43
C SER A 148 0.79 13.02 -0.57
N LYS A 149 1.59 14.00 -0.99
CA LYS A 149 2.76 14.48 -0.24
C LYS A 149 2.37 15.02 1.14
N ILE A 150 1.38 15.91 1.22
CA ILE A 150 0.96 16.52 2.49
C ILE A 150 0.40 15.47 3.45
N LEU A 151 -0.44 14.55 2.96
CA LEU A 151 -0.98 13.48 3.79
C LEU A 151 0.14 12.57 4.30
N LYS A 152 1.06 12.16 3.41
CA LYS A 152 2.21 11.33 3.78
C LYS A 152 3.08 12.00 4.84
N GLU A 153 3.41 13.28 4.66
CA GLU A 153 4.20 14.04 5.64
C GLU A 153 3.48 14.19 6.99
N TRP A 154 2.16 14.38 6.97
CA TRP A 154 1.37 14.52 8.20
C TRP A 154 1.28 13.20 8.96
N TYR A 155 0.91 12.08 8.31
CA TYR A 155 0.82 10.78 8.99
C TYR A 155 2.18 10.24 9.43
N LYS A 156 3.26 10.53 8.70
CA LYS A 156 4.63 10.19 9.13
C LYS A 156 5.01 10.88 10.46
N LYS A 157 4.53 12.10 10.68
CA LYS A 157 4.73 12.84 11.95
C LYS A 157 3.76 12.41 13.05
N ASN A 158 2.68 11.70 12.69
CA ASN A 158 1.60 11.28 13.58
C ASN A 158 1.29 9.78 13.40
N PRO A 159 2.27 8.87 13.63
CA PRO A 159 2.17 7.47 13.22
C PRO A 159 1.05 6.68 13.93
N ASP A 160 0.69 7.08 15.15
CA ASP A 160 -0.33 6.41 15.96
C ASP A 160 -1.76 6.85 15.61
N ILE A 161 -1.92 7.87 14.75
CA ILE A 161 -3.24 8.35 14.35
C ILE A 161 -3.88 7.41 13.32
N LYS A 162 -5.09 6.97 13.67
CA LYS A 162 -5.96 6.10 12.87
C LYS A 162 -7.21 6.82 12.37
N VAL A 163 -7.29 8.13 12.55
CA VAL A 163 -8.41 8.98 12.12
C VAL A 163 -8.14 9.45 10.69
N LYS A 164 -9.19 9.51 9.86
CA LYS A 164 -9.09 9.99 8.47
C LYS A 164 -9.02 11.51 8.39
N SER A 165 -8.44 11.99 7.30
CA SER A 165 -8.64 13.35 6.79
C SER A 165 -9.98 13.41 6.03
N THR A 166 -10.51 14.60 5.79
CA THR A 166 -11.73 14.78 4.99
C THR A 166 -11.55 15.92 4.00
N TYR A 167 -12.29 15.89 2.90
CA TYR A 167 -12.39 17.05 2.04
C TYR A 167 -13.25 18.14 2.67
N ILE A 168 -12.98 19.39 2.31
CA ILE A 168 -13.88 20.53 2.55
C ILE A 168 -14.62 20.79 1.25
N TYR A 169 -15.94 20.62 1.31
CA TYR A 169 -16.84 20.83 0.20
C TYR A 169 -17.25 22.31 0.03
N PRO A 170 -17.66 22.74 -1.17
CA PRO A 170 -17.80 21.94 -2.39
C PRO A 170 -16.47 21.58 -3.06
N ILE A 171 -16.47 20.48 -3.84
CA ILE A 171 -15.36 20.10 -4.73
C ILE A 171 -15.89 19.98 -6.15
N THR A 172 -15.26 20.70 -7.07
CA THR A 172 -15.52 20.55 -8.51
C THR A 172 -14.80 19.32 -9.06
N VAL A 173 -15.50 18.52 -9.85
CA VAL A 173 -14.96 17.38 -10.60
C VAL A 173 -15.27 17.55 -12.09
N LYS A 174 -14.38 17.02 -12.93
CA LYS A 174 -14.57 16.86 -14.37
C LYS A 174 -14.98 15.42 -14.64
N VAL A 175 -16.15 15.19 -15.19
CA VAL A 175 -16.67 13.86 -15.54
C VAL A 175 -16.65 13.73 -17.05
N PHE A 176 -16.01 12.69 -17.57
CA PHE A 176 -15.92 12.49 -19.01
C PHE A 176 -17.28 12.14 -19.61
N ILE A 177 -17.55 12.72 -20.78
CA ILE A 177 -18.76 12.44 -21.54
C ILE A 177 -18.62 11.10 -22.27
N ASP A 178 -17.44 10.83 -22.82
CA ASP A 178 -17.05 9.53 -23.35
C ASP A 178 -15.75 9.09 -22.66
N ASP A 179 -15.85 8.00 -21.88
CA ASP A 179 -14.74 7.41 -21.15
C ASP A 179 -13.58 6.99 -22.09
N LYS A 180 -13.83 6.81 -23.40
CA LYS A 180 -12.82 6.37 -24.39
C LYS A 180 -11.98 7.49 -24.99
N THR A 181 -12.53 8.69 -25.11
CA THR A 181 -11.82 9.82 -25.74
C THR A 181 -11.15 10.70 -24.69
N MET A 182 -11.66 10.75 -23.46
CA MET A 182 -11.13 11.53 -22.32
C MET A 182 -10.86 13.03 -22.62
N ASP A 183 -11.37 13.55 -23.73
CA ASP A 183 -11.11 14.90 -24.23
C ASP A 183 -12.27 15.85 -23.96
N GLU A 184 -13.47 15.31 -23.71
CA GLU A 184 -14.68 16.07 -23.40
C GLU A 184 -15.21 15.71 -22.01
N TYR A 185 -15.49 16.74 -21.21
CA TYR A 185 -15.96 16.58 -19.84
C TYR A 185 -17.00 17.64 -19.49
N ASP A 186 -17.89 17.27 -18.57
CA ASP A 186 -18.78 18.17 -17.85
C ASP A 186 -18.20 18.45 -16.45
N GLU A 187 -18.41 19.66 -15.94
CA GLU A 187 -18.03 20.04 -14.58
C GLU A 187 -19.23 19.89 -13.63
N TYR A 188 -19.00 19.24 -12.48
CA TYR A 188 -19.98 19.07 -11.42
C TYR A 188 -19.40 19.48 -10.09
N ASP A 189 -20.15 20.26 -9.31
CA ASP A 189 -19.83 20.54 -7.92
C ASP A 189 -20.45 19.48 -7.02
N LEU A 190 -19.60 18.73 -6.33
CA LEU A 190 -19.99 17.81 -5.28
C LEU A 190 -20.05 18.59 -3.97
N ASN A 191 -21.10 18.40 -3.17
CA ASN A 191 -21.34 19.11 -1.92
C ASN A 191 -21.18 18.23 -0.68
N SER A 192 -20.97 16.93 -0.85
CA SER A 192 -20.84 15.96 0.24
C SER A 192 -20.08 14.70 -0.15
N ASP A 193 -19.68 13.91 0.86
CA ASP A 193 -19.14 12.55 0.67
C ASP A 193 -20.17 11.64 -0.05
N ASP A 194 -21.48 11.86 0.19
CA ASP A 194 -22.54 11.05 -0.40
C ASP A 194 -22.66 11.30 -1.91
N GLU A 195 -22.65 12.57 -2.35
CA GLU A 195 -22.62 12.93 -3.78
C GLU A 195 -21.37 12.40 -4.49
N PHE A 196 -20.22 12.42 -3.80
CA PHE A 196 -18.99 11.81 -4.30
C PHE A 196 -19.14 10.28 -4.45
N GLY A 197 -19.81 9.63 -3.49
CA GLY A 197 -20.15 8.21 -3.56
C GLY A 197 -21.04 7.87 -4.75
N GLU A 198 -22.09 8.66 -4.99
CA GLU A 198 -23.00 8.48 -6.12
C GLU A 198 -22.27 8.61 -7.46
N LEU A 199 -21.38 9.60 -7.61
CA LEU A 199 -20.54 9.74 -8.79
C LEU A 199 -19.68 8.48 -9.01
N LYS A 200 -19.06 7.97 -7.95
CA LYS A 200 -18.20 6.78 -8.04
C LYS A 200 -18.97 5.53 -8.43
N GLU A 201 -20.21 5.35 -7.97
CA GLU A 201 -21.05 4.23 -8.40
C GLU A 201 -21.50 4.38 -9.85
N ARG A 202 -21.87 5.59 -10.29
CA ARG A 202 -22.22 5.88 -11.70
C ARG A 202 -21.10 5.46 -12.65
N CYS A 203 -19.88 5.79 -12.30
CA CYS A 203 -18.69 5.44 -13.07
C CYS A 203 -18.38 3.95 -13.18
N LYS A 204 -18.77 3.16 -12.17
CA LYS A 204 -18.62 1.71 -12.26
C LYS A 204 -19.63 1.08 -13.22
N GLN A 205 -20.80 1.71 -13.37
CA GLN A 205 -21.87 1.26 -14.26
C GLN A 205 -21.64 1.67 -15.72
N SER A 206 -21.00 2.81 -16.00
CA SER A 206 -20.69 3.25 -17.38
C SER A 206 -19.65 2.37 -18.09
N SER A 207 -18.94 1.56 -17.32
CA SER A 207 -17.81 0.75 -17.75
C SER A 207 -18.13 -0.76 -17.79
N ASP A 208 -19.42 -1.13 -17.70
CA ASP A 208 -19.96 -2.48 -17.97
C ASP A 208 -20.71 -2.49 -19.31
#